data_AF-A0A7S3L718-F1
#
_entry.id   AF-A0A7S3L718-F1
#
_cell.length_a   1.000
_cell.length_b   1.000
_cell.length_c   1.000
_cell.angle_alpha   90.00
_cell.angle_beta   90.00
_cell.angle_gamma   90.00
#
_symmetry.space_group_name_H-M   'P 1'
#
loop_
_entity.id
_entity.type
_entity.pdbx_description
1 polymer ?
#
loop_
_entity_poly.entity_id
_entity_poly.type
_entity_poly.pdbx_seq_one_letter_code
_entity_poly.pdbx_strand_id
1 'polypeptide(L)'
;DAAEASEKCTYLVKIGTCGIKGPTEDTPDYTSLDSLVEYGRFHAAIEERLSRCDPLKLSWTCLRPNHFMQNHAGDIFGTLPKKIIVYPHSNTKATVVDTRDVGEIAAKLLLLEDISKHSGKCYDVCGPKGW
;
A
#
# COMPACT_ATOMS: atom_id res chain seq x y z
N ASP A 1 19.15 -0.51 -21.45
CA ASP A 1 18.26 -1.68 -21.35
C ASP A 1 17.69 -1.87 -19.95
N ALA A 2 16.45 -2.34 -19.82
CA ALA A 2 15.82 -2.61 -18.52
C ALA A 2 16.59 -3.67 -17.68
N ALA A 3 17.37 -4.53 -18.34
CA ALA A 3 18.27 -5.48 -17.70
C ALA A 3 19.42 -4.80 -16.94
N GLU A 4 19.98 -3.72 -17.49
CA GLU A 4 21.13 -2.99 -16.94
C GLU A 4 20.73 -2.11 -15.73
N ALA A 5 19.48 -1.64 -15.69
CA ALA A 5 18.92 -0.94 -14.53
C ALA A 5 18.74 -1.87 -13.31
N SER A 6 18.52 -3.18 -13.54
CA SER A 6 18.29 -4.16 -12.47
C SER A 6 19.54 -4.49 -11.66
N GLU A 7 20.74 -4.38 -12.25
CA GLU A 7 22.02 -4.62 -11.55
C GLU A 7 22.45 -3.45 -10.64
N LYS A 8 21.81 -2.28 -10.74
CA LYS A 8 22.16 -1.07 -9.96
C LYS A 8 21.09 -0.63 -8.96
N CYS A 9 19.95 -1.31 -8.90
CA CYS A 9 18.87 -0.95 -7.97
C CYS A 9 19.25 -1.36 -6.55
N THR A 10 19.79 -0.43 -5.77
CA THR A 10 20.20 -0.66 -4.37
C THR A 10 19.06 -0.38 -3.38
N TYR A 11 18.03 0.35 -3.81
CA TYR A 11 16.87 0.68 -3.00
C TYR A 11 15.56 0.65 -3.77
N LEU A 12 14.55 0.01 -3.19
CA LEU A 12 13.20 -0.12 -3.73
C LEU A 12 12.14 0.44 -2.77
N VAL A 13 11.26 1.31 -3.27
CA VAL A 13 9.98 1.62 -2.59
C VAL A 13 8.87 0.82 -3.26
N LYS A 14 8.28 -0.13 -2.53
CA LYS A 14 7.16 -0.96 -3.00
C LYS A 14 5.84 -0.36 -2.54
N ILE A 15 4.90 -0.21 -3.47
CA ILE A 15 3.49 0.08 -3.13
C ILE A 15 2.76 -1.25 -2.91
N GLY A 16 2.18 -1.41 -1.73
CA GLY A 16 1.41 -2.56 -1.29
C GLY A 16 -0.07 -2.25 -1.11
N THR A 17 -0.70 -3.02 -0.24
CA THR A 17 -2.09 -2.86 0.23
C THR A 17 -2.09 -2.69 1.74
N CYS A 18 -3.18 -2.24 2.35
CA CYS A 18 -3.20 -2.03 3.80
C CYS A 18 -2.90 -3.32 4.57
N GLY A 19 -2.07 -3.22 5.61
CA GLY A 19 -1.70 -4.33 6.50
C GLY A 19 -2.51 -4.37 7.79
N ILE A 20 -3.43 -3.43 7.98
CA ILE A 20 -4.16 -3.25 9.24
C ILE A 20 -5.42 -4.11 9.20
N LYS A 21 -5.60 -4.92 10.25
CA LYS A 21 -6.89 -5.54 10.57
C LYS A 21 -7.90 -4.42 10.75
N GLY A 22 -8.95 -4.40 9.95
CA GLY A 22 -10.00 -3.39 10.05
C GLY A 22 -10.69 -3.36 11.42
N PRO A 23 -11.72 -2.53 11.58
CA PRO A 23 -12.26 -2.14 12.89
C PRO A 23 -12.97 -3.26 13.68
N THR A 24 -12.99 -4.50 13.17
CA THR A 24 -13.50 -5.68 13.88
C THR A 24 -12.41 -6.75 13.94
N GLU A 25 -12.40 -7.59 14.99
CA GLU A 25 -11.46 -8.71 15.12
C GLU A 25 -11.48 -9.67 13.90
N ASP A 26 -12.63 -9.72 13.22
CA ASP A 26 -12.86 -10.54 12.03
C ASP A 26 -12.40 -9.89 10.72
N THR A 27 -11.90 -8.65 10.72
CA THR A 27 -11.41 -8.02 9.48
C THR A 27 -9.95 -8.48 9.25
N PRO A 28 -9.70 -9.37 8.28
CA PRO A 28 -8.36 -9.91 8.06
C PRO A 28 -7.40 -8.82 7.59
N ASP A 29 -6.11 -9.04 7.84
CA ASP A 29 -5.04 -8.28 7.19
C ASP A 29 -5.21 -8.42 5.67
N TYR A 30 -5.42 -7.30 4.98
CA TYR A 30 -5.64 -7.31 3.55
C TYR A 30 -4.40 -7.82 2.80
N THR A 31 -3.21 -7.58 3.36
CA THR A 31 -1.90 -7.96 2.84
C THR A 31 -1.38 -9.21 3.54
N SER A 32 -2.19 -10.25 3.52
CA SER A 32 -1.84 -11.56 4.06
C SER A 32 -1.86 -12.66 2.98
N LEU A 33 -1.06 -13.70 3.18
CA LEU A 33 -1.07 -14.91 2.34
C LEU A 33 -2.40 -15.67 2.42
N ASP A 34 -3.16 -15.48 3.49
CA ASP A 34 -4.52 -16.03 3.68
C ASP A 34 -5.64 -15.02 3.38
N SER A 35 -5.30 -13.84 2.83
CA SER A 35 -6.28 -12.80 2.51
C SER A 35 -7.40 -13.37 1.64
N LEU A 36 -8.65 -13.00 1.96
CA LEU A 36 -9.83 -13.36 1.15
C LEU A 36 -9.75 -12.76 -0.25
N VAL A 37 -8.92 -11.72 -0.43
CA VAL A 37 -8.74 -11.02 -1.68
C VAL A 37 -7.48 -11.50 -2.39
N GLU A 38 -7.63 -11.95 -3.64
CA GLU A 38 -6.54 -12.53 -4.42
C GLU A 38 -5.32 -11.62 -4.57
N TYR A 39 -5.54 -10.36 -4.94
CA TYR A 39 -4.42 -9.43 -5.11
C TYR A 39 -3.72 -9.06 -3.79
N GLY A 40 -4.42 -9.16 -2.66
CA GLY A 40 -3.82 -9.04 -1.32
C GLY A 40 -2.77 -10.12 -1.06
N ARG A 41 -3.05 -11.36 -1.48
CA ARG A 41 -2.09 -12.48 -1.40
C ARG A 41 -0.86 -12.25 -2.26
N PHE A 42 -1.02 -11.64 -3.45
CA PHE A 42 0.12 -11.29 -4.30
C PHE A 42 1.03 -10.25 -3.64
N HIS A 43 0.46 -9.21 -3.02
CA HIS A 43 1.24 -8.24 -2.28
C HIS A 43 1.99 -8.86 -1.08
N ALA A 44 1.35 -9.79 -0.35
CA ALA A 44 1.96 -10.51 0.75
C ALA A 44 3.13 -11.39 0.28
N ALA A 45 2.95 -12.14 -0.82
CA ALA A 45 4.02 -12.97 -1.39
C ALA A 45 5.23 -12.14 -1.84
N ILE A 46 4.99 -10.95 -2.41
CA ILE A 46 6.07 -10.02 -2.79
C ILE A 46 6.80 -9.51 -1.54
N GLU A 47 6.08 -9.14 -0.48
CA GLU A 47 6.69 -8.68 0.78
C GLU A 47 7.48 -9.79 1.47
N GLU A 48 6.98 -11.02 1.46
CA GLU A 48 7.72 -12.19 1.96
C GLU A 48 9.01 -12.37 1.16
N ARG A 49 8.96 -12.25 -0.17
CA ARG A 49 10.15 -12.37 -1.03
C ARG A 49 11.17 -11.26 -0.76
N LEU A 50 10.72 -10.02 -0.59
CA LEU A 50 11.59 -8.89 -0.25
C LEU A 50 12.28 -9.09 1.10
N SER A 51 11.58 -9.63 2.10
CA SER A 51 12.17 -9.89 3.43
C SER A 51 13.29 -10.93 3.42
N ARG A 52 13.37 -11.76 2.38
CA ARG A 52 14.44 -12.75 2.16
C ARG A 52 15.62 -12.21 1.35
N CYS A 53 15.54 -10.99 0.81
CA CYS A 53 16.65 -10.38 0.09
C CYS A 53 17.79 -10.02 1.05
N ASP A 54 19.03 -10.12 0.54
CA ASP A 54 20.21 -9.66 1.27
C ASP A 54 20.16 -8.12 1.39
N PRO A 55 20.10 -7.56 2.61
CA PRO A 55 19.98 -6.11 2.82
C PRO A 55 21.20 -5.34 2.31
N LEU A 56 22.35 -5.99 2.11
CA LEU A 56 23.54 -5.39 1.49
C LEU A 56 23.41 -5.27 -0.03
N LYS A 57 22.49 -6.03 -0.65
CA LYS A 57 22.26 -6.02 -2.11
C LYS A 57 21.02 -5.24 -2.50
N LEU A 58 19.97 -5.31 -1.69
CA LEU A 58 18.72 -4.62 -1.93
C LEU A 58 18.09 -4.20 -0.61
N SER A 59 18.14 -2.91 -0.32
CA SER A 59 17.28 -2.30 0.69
C SER A 59 15.89 -2.04 0.11
N TRP A 60 14.87 -2.08 0.95
CA TRP A 60 13.50 -1.85 0.49
C TRP A 60 12.64 -1.23 1.59
N THR A 61 11.58 -0.53 1.19
CA THR A 61 10.52 -0.06 2.08
C THR A 61 9.18 -0.28 1.41
N CYS A 62 8.20 -0.79 2.15
CA CYS A 62 6.84 -0.96 1.66
C CYS A 62 5.95 0.16 2.18
N LEU A 63 5.23 0.82 1.27
CA LEU A 63 4.13 1.70 1.60
C LEU A 63 2.84 0.92 1.36
N ARG A 64 2.01 0.77 2.39
CA ARG A 64 0.75 0.03 2.41
C ARG A 64 -0.41 1.03 2.45
N PRO A 65 -0.74 1.67 1.32
CA PRO A 65 -1.86 2.60 1.27
C PRO A 65 -3.18 1.91 1.56
N ASN A 66 -4.10 2.62 2.19
CA ASN A 66 -5.50 2.23 2.21
C ASN A 66 -6.21 2.64 0.89
N HIS A 67 -7.54 2.59 0.86
CA HIS A 67 -8.36 2.97 -0.29
C HIS A 67 -7.97 4.34 -0.86
N PHE A 68 -7.63 4.37 -2.15
CA PHE A 68 -7.32 5.63 -2.84
C PHE A 68 -8.57 6.46 -3.06
N MET A 69 -8.51 7.75 -2.73
CA MET A 69 -9.61 8.68 -2.98
C MET A 69 -10.02 8.73 -4.46
N GLN A 70 -9.04 8.54 -5.36
CA GLN A 70 -9.22 8.53 -6.80
C GLN A 70 -10.10 7.38 -7.29
N ASN A 71 -10.13 6.25 -6.59
CA ASN A 71 -10.98 5.11 -6.96
C ASN A 71 -12.47 5.48 -6.85
N HIS A 72 -12.83 6.35 -5.91
CA HIS A 72 -14.23 6.73 -5.69
C HIS A 72 -14.89 7.35 -6.92
N ALA A 73 -14.14 8.13 -7.71
CA ALA A 73 -14.69 8.73 -8.92
C ALA A 73 -15.14 7.68 -9.95
N GLY A 74 -14.43 6.56 -10.03
CA GLY A 74 -14.82 5.42 -10.87
C GLY A 74 -15.95 4.61 -10.25
N ASP A 75 -15.84 4.29 -8.97
CA ASP A 75 -16.80 3.43 -8.25
C ASP A 75 -18.24 3.97 -8.28
N ILE A 76 -18.40 5.29 -8.09
CA ILE A 76 -19.72 5.92 -7.96
C ILE A 76 -20.24 6.46 -9.29
N PHE A 77 -19.48 6.33 -10.38
CA PHE A 77 -19.82 6.95 -11.66
C PHE A 77 -21.24 6.56 -12.12
N GLY A 78 -21.61 5.28 -11.97
CA GLY A 78 -22.93 4.76 -12.33
C GLY A 78 -24.06 5.19 -11.38
N THR A 79 -23.75 5.59 -10.15
CA THR A 79 -24.75 6.01 -9.15
C THR A 79 -24.87 7.52 -9.01
N LEU A 80 -23.89 8.28 -9.51
CA LEU A 80 -23.84 9.73 -9.44
C LEU A 80 -25.10 10.43 -10.01
N PRO A 81 -25.68 10.02 -11.16
CA PRO A 81 -26.92 10.62 -11.67
C PRO A 81 -28.12 10.45 -10.73
N LYS A 82 -28.10 9.41 -9.89
CA LYS A 82 -29.13 9.14 -8.88
C LYS A 82 -28.90 9.89 -7.57
N LYS A 83 -27.81 10.65 -7.46
CA LYS A 83 -27.40 11.39 -6.25
C LYS A 83 -27.25 10.48 -5.02
N ILE A 84 -26.78 9.25 -5.24
CA ILE A 84 -26.50 8.29 -4.17
C ILE A 84 -25.05 7.80 -4.27
N ILE A 85 -24.43 7.61 -3.10
CA ILE A 85 -23.13 6.95 -2.95
C ILE A 85 -23.41 5.61 -2.29
N VAL A 86 -23.07 4.52 -2.97
CA VAL A 86 -23.33 3.16 -2.49
C VAL A 86 -22.03 2.38 -2.49
N TYR A 87 -21.67 1.84 -1.33
CA TYR A 87 -20.56 0.92 -1.16
C TYR A 87 -21.04 -0.32 -0.39
N PRO A 88 -20.48 -1.51 -0.67
CA PRO A 88 -20.72 -2.71 0.11
C PRO A 88 -19.93 -2.69 1.44
N HIS A 89 -19.96 -1.57 2.17
CA HIS A 89 -19.31 -1.43 3.46
C HIS A 89 -20.34 -1.60 4.58
N SER A 90 -19.90 -2.15 5.72
CA SER A 90 -20.65 -2.04 6.97
C SER A 90 -20.64 -0.57 7.46
N ASN A 91 -21.33 -0.26 8.56
CA ASN A 91 -21.30 1.08 9.19
C ASN A 91 -19.95 1.42 9.86
N THR A 92 -18.86 0.85 9.36
CA THR A 92 -17.50 1.05 9.85
C THR A 92 -16.86 2.25 9.19
N LYS A 93 -15.91 2.88 9.89
CA LYS A 93 -15.13 3.98 9.31
C LYS A 93 -14.14 3.39 8.31
N ALA A 94 -14.20 3.85 7.07
CA ALA A 94 -13.15 3.62 6.08
C ALA A 94 -12.13 4.76 6.14
N THR A 95 -10.84 4.44 6.18
CA THR A 95 -9.79 5.44 5.95
C THR A 95 -9.42 5.44 4.47
N VAL A 96 -9.17 6.62 3.93
CA VAL A 96 -8.83 6.81 2.52
C VAL A 96 -7.57 7.66 2.44
N VAL A 97 -6.82 7.52 1.34
CA VAL A 97 -5.57 8.25 1.11
C VAL A 97 -5.54 8.82 -0.29
N ASP A 98 -4.99 10.02 -0.46
CA ASP A 98 -4.76 10.57 -1.79
C ASP A 98 -3.52 9.90 -2.40
N THR A 99 -3.59 9.47 -3.67
CA THR A 99 -2.41 8.91 -4.36
C THR A 99 -1.21 9.87 -4.38
N ARG A 100 -1.45 11.19 -4.32
CA ARG A 100 -0.39 12.21 -4.28
C ARG A 100 0.41 12.12 -2.99
N ASP A 101 -0.25 11.91 -1.85
CA ASP A 101 0.42 11.77 -0.55
C ASP A 101 1.35 10.55 -0.55
N VAL A 102 0.90 9.43 -1.13
CA VAL A 102 1.71 8.21 -1.26
C VAL A 102 2.91 8.44 -2.19
N GLY A 103 2.69 9.13 -3.31
CA GLY A 103 3.76 9.52 -4.22
C GLY A 103 4.80 10.44 -3.56
N GLU A 104 4.36 11.41 -2.76
CA GLU A 104 5.25 12.29 -2.00
C GLU A 104 6.08 11.53 -0.96
N ILE A 105 5.48 10.59 -0.23
CA ILE A 105 6.20 9.75 0.74
C ILE A 105 7.23 8.88 0.00
N ALA A 106 6.84 8.25 -1.12
CA ALA A 106 7.75 7.45 -1.92
C ALA A 106 8.94 8.27 -2.45
N ALA A 107 8.67 9.47 -2.99
CA ALA A 107 9.72 10.37 -3.47
C ALA A 107 10.65 10.80 -2.33
N LYS A 108 10.11 11.16 -1.16
CA LYS A 108 10.92 11.51 0.03
C LYS A 108 11.83 10.35 0.44
N LEU A 109 11.30 9.13 0.50
CA LEU A 109 12.10 7.93 0.83
C LEU A 109 13.22 7.70 -0.18
N LEU A 110 12.93 7.80 -1.48
CA LEU A 110 13.92 7.61 -2.55
C LEU A 110 15.03 8.67 -2.55
N LEU A 111 14.76 9.85 -2.01
CA LEU A 111 15.71 10.98 -1.96
C LEU A 111 16.49 11.08 -0.64
N LEU A 112 16.25 10.20 0.32
CA LEU A 112 17.02 10.19 1.58
C LEU A 112 18.47 9.80 1.32
N GLU A 113 19.41 10.54 1.92
CA GLU A 113 20.83 10.19 1.92
C GLU A 113 21.11 8.92 2.74
N ASP A 114 20.33 8.69 3.80
CA ASP A 114 20.40 7.50 4.64
C ASP A 114 19.02 6.86 4.81
N ILE A 115 18.86 5.67 4.23
CA ILE A 115 17.62 4.90 4.24
C ILE A 115 17.55 3.85 5.35
N SER A 116 18.60 3.70 6.16
CA SER A 116 18.75 2.63 7.15
C SER A 116 17.56 2.51 8.11
N LYS A 117 16.95 3.64 8.50
CA LYS A 117 15.77 3.69 9.38
C LYS A 117 14.49 3.12 8.76
N HIS A 118 14.41 3.11 7.44
CA HIS A 118 13.23 2.69 6.68
C HIS A 118 13.45 1.36 5.95
N SER A 119 14.69 0.88 5.87
CA SER A 119 15.02 -0.39 5.24
C SER A 119 14.35 -1.56 5.97
N GLY A 120 13.71 -2.45 5.21
CA GLY A 120 12.97 -3.60 5.70
C GLY A 120 11.65 -3.29 6.40
N LYS A 121 11.15 -2.04 6.31
CA LYS A 121 9.92 -1.61 7.00
C LYS A 121 8.71 -1.56 6.07
N CYS A 122 7.55 -1.85 6.63
CA CYS A 122 6.25 -1.63 6.01
C CYS A 122 5.50 -0.55 6.79
N TYR A 123 4.94 0.45 6.09
CA TYR A 123 4.18 1.54 6.69
C TYR A 123 2.76 1.57 6.12
N ASP A 124 1.76 1.50 6.97
CA ASP A 124 0.38 1.75 6.58
C ASP A 124 0.15 3.25 6.36
N VAL A 125 -0.31 3.61 5.16
CA VAL A 125 -0.48 5.01 4.75
C VAL A 125 -1.96 5.33 4.66
N CYS A 126 -2.40 6.31 5.45
CA CYS A 126 -3.78 6.77 5.51
C CYS A 126 -3.83 8.30 5.56
N GLY A 127 -5.01 8.86 5.29
CA GLY A 127 -5.27 10.29 5.40
C GLY A 127 -5.29 10.82 6.85
N PRO A 128 -5.59 12.12 7.02
CA PRO A 128 -5.38 12.86 8.28
C PRO A 128 -6.23 12.40 9.47
N LYS A 129 -7.35 11.70 9.22
CA LYS A 129 -8.05 10.93 10.25
C LYS A 129 -7.59 9.49 10.09
N GLY A 130 -6.49 9.17 10.77
CA GLY A 130 -5.90 7.84 10.76
C GLY A 130 -6.86 6.77 11.29
N TRP A 131 -6.32 5.56 11.46
CA TRP A 131 -7.03 4.38 11.93
C TRP A 131 -7.81 4.60 13.23
#